data_AF-A0A238IVT9-F1
#
_entry.id   AF-A0A238IVT9-F1
#
_cell.length_a   1.000
_cell.length_b   1.000
_cell.length_c   1.000
_cell.angle_alpha   90.00
_cell.angle_beta   90.00
_cell.angle_gamma   90.00
#
_symmetry.space_group_name_H-M   'P 1'
#
loop_
_entity.id
_entity.type
_entity.pdbx_description
1 polymer ?
#
loop_
_entity_poly.entity_id
_entity_poly.type
_entity_poly.pdbx_seq_one_letter_code
_entity_poly.pdbx_strand_id
1 'polypeptide(L)'
;MFVIEMKIARPVSAVFPRLARIEDSPLWYSAVKSVDRLDPGPTRVGTRFLFRRLLGGNDAINEVEVTAIEPNRALELKSVSGPTPFAYRYNVEPASDGTLLRLDGAISGRGLDGPMALLRPLAERFFRRGMVDNLASLKRLIENDKPVSRHASVDRA
;
A
#
# COMPACT_ATOMS: atom_id res chain seq x y z
N MET A 1 14.33 -0.05 9.29
CA MET A 1 13.33 0.95 8.85
C MET A 1 13.84 1.58 7.57
N PHE A 2 13.00 1.69 6.54
CA PHE A 2 13.36 2.25 5.26
C PHE A 2 12.37 3.33 4.84
N VAL A 3 12.85 4.23 3.96
CA VAL A 3 12.01 5.24 3.31
C VAL A 3 12.09 5.07 1.80
N ILE A 4 10.94 5.23 1.15
CA ILE A 4 10.80 5.28 -0.31
C ILE A 4 9.97 6.52 -0.65
N GLU A 5 10.44 7.28 -1.63
CA GLU A 5 9.72 8.43 -2.18
C GLU A 5 9.43 8.17 -3.66
N MET A 6 8.24 8.57 -4.10
CA MET A 6 7.75 8.38 -5.45
C MET A 6 6.93 9.59 -5.88
N LYS A 7 7.32 10.24 -6.97
CA LYS A 7 6.50 11.28 -7.61
C LYS A 7 5.45 10.63 -8.49
N ILE A 8 4.20 11.07 -8.39
CA ILE A 8 3.08 10.60 -9.21
C ILE A 8 2.47 11.82 -9.89
N ALA A 9 2.37 11.81 -11.23
CA ALA A 9 1.91 12.91 -12.08
C ALA A 9 0.37 13.03 -12.07
N ARG A 10 -0.22 12.97 -10.87
CA ARG A 10 -1.65 13.10 -10.62
C ARG A 10 -1.87 13.85 -9.31
N PRO A 11 -2.98 14.60 -9.18
CA PRO A 11 -3.29 15.33 -7.96
C PRO A 11 -3.54 14.36 -6.79
N VAL A 12 -3.33 14.85 -5.57
CA VAL A 12 -3.54 14.06 -4.34
C VAL A 12 -4.93 13.45 -4.29
N SER A 13 -5.94 14.18 -4.77
CA SER A 13 -7.34 13.72 -4.85
C SER A 13 -7.57 12.52 -5.78
N ALA A 14 -6.63 12.21 -6.68
CA ALA A 14 -6.64 10.99 -7.49
C ALA A 14 -5.74 9.90 -6.89
N VAL A 15 -4.64 10.27 -6.23
CA VAL A 15 -3.67 9.34 -5.65
C VAL A 15 -4.21 8.69 -4.38
N PHE A 16 -4.67 9.50 -3.42
CA PHE A 16 -5.06 9.02 -2.10
C PHE A 16 -6.21 8.01 -2.13
N PRO A 17 -7.32 8.23 -2.87
CA PRO A 17 -8.39 7.24 -2.91
C PRO A 17 -7.95 5.88 -3.45
N ARG A 18 -7.00 5.85 -4.39
CA ARG A 18 -6.46 4.61 -4.95
C ARG A 18 -5.57 3.87 -3.95
N LEU A 19 -4.79 4.62 -3.17
CA LEU A 19 -3.99 4.09 -2.08
C LEU A 19 -4.86 3.58 -0.92
N ALA A 20 -5.92 4.31 -0.56
CA ALA A 20 -6.81 4.00 0.55
C ALA A 20 -7.81 2.87 0.26
N ARG A 21 -7.96 2.47 -1.01
CA ARG A 21 -8.71 1.28 -1.40
C ARG A 21 -7.81 0.04 -1.30
N ILE A 22 -7.68 -0.46 -0.07
CA ILE A 22 -6.74 -1.52 0.30
C ILE A 22 -7.00 -2.82 -0.49
N GLU A 23 -8.24 -3.06 -0.87
CA GLU A 23 -8.67 -4.18 -1.70
C GLU A 23 -8.00 -4.18 -3.09
N ASP A 24 -7.50 -3.04 -3.56
CA ASP A 24 -6.75 -2.91 -4.82
C ASP A 24 -5.29 -3.29 -4.71
N SER A 25 -4.80 -3.63 -3.51
CA SER A 25 -3.42 -4.05 -3.32
C SER A 25 -2.94 -5.10 -4.35
N PRO A 26 -3.73 -6.12 -4.76
CA PRO A 26 -3.31 -7.09 -5.78
C PRO A 26 -2.98 -6.48 -7.14
N LEU A 27 -3.49 -5.29 -7.46
CA LEU A 27 -3.27 -4.65 -8.77
C LEU A 27 -1.86 -4.05 -8.91
N TRP A 28 -1.18 -3.79 -7.79
CA TRP A 28 0.13 -3.10 -7.79
C TRP A 28 1.16 -3.73 -6.85
N TYR A 29 0.72 -4.47 -5.85
CA TYR A 29 1.56 -5.13 -4.87
C TYR A 29 1.71 -6.60 -5.22
N SER A 30 2.75 -6.92 -5.99
CA SER A 30 3.02 -8.25 -6.58
C SER A 30 2.92 -9.44 -5.62
N ALA A 31 3.30 -9.26 -4.35
CA ALA A 31 3.23 -10.32 -3.34
C ALA A 31 1.81 -10.64 -2.86
N VAL A 32 0.81 -9.80 -3.17
CA VAL A 32 -0.57 -9.93 -2.72
C VAL A 32 -1.43 -10.53 -3.84
N LYS A 33 -1.99 -11.71 -3.58
CA LYS A 33 -2.88 -12.43 -4.52
C LYS A 33 -4.33 -11.94 -4.41
N SER A 34 -4.80 -11.71 -3.19
CA SER A 34 -6.14 -11.16 -2.93
C SER A 34 -6.19 -10.47 -1.57
N VAL A 35 -7.20 -9.62 -1.40
CA VAL A 35 -7.49 -8.94 -0.14
C VAL A 35 -8.97 -9.08 0.14
N ASP A 36 -9.32 -9.69 1.26
CA ASP A 36 -10.69 -9.82 1.74
C ASP A 36 -10.88 -8.84 2.91
N ARG A 37 -11.88 -7.95 2.85
CA ARG A 37 -12.24 -7.08 3.97
C ARG A 37 -12.92 -7.90 5.07
N LEU A 38 -12.48 -7.75 6.31
CA LEU A 38 -13.03 -8.49 7.45
C LEU A 38 -14.14 -7.74 8.17
N ASP A 39 -14.05 -6.41 8.24
CA ASP A 39 -15.04 -5.57 8.92
C ASP A 39 -15.89 -4.78 7.90
N PRO A 40 -17.22 -4.82 7.98
CA PRO A 40 -18.09 -4.14 7.03
C PRO A 40 -18.02 -2.61 7.14
N GLY A 41 -18.34 -1.92 6.05
CA GLY A 41 -18.42 -0.46 5.99
C GLY A 41 -17.17 0.20 5.38
N PRO A 42 -17.08 1.54 5.42
CA PRO A 42 -15.95 2.28 4.87
C PRO A 42 -14.64 2.00 5.64
N THR A 43 -13.50 2.17 4.97
CA THR A 43 -12.18 2.11 5.62
C THR A 43 -12.05 3.19 6.69
N ARG A 44 -11.72 2.79 7.92
CA ARG A 44 -11.44 3.65 9.06
C ARG A 44 -10.36 3.02 9.94
N VAL A 45 -9.92 3.74 10.97
CA VAL A 45 -9.03 3.16 11.99
C VAL A 45 -9.70 1.91 12.60
N GLY A 46 -8.91 0.85 12.75
CA GLY A 46 -9.33 -0.46 13.24
C GLY A 46 -10.00 -1.34 12.19
N THR A 47 -10.18 -0.90 10.94
CA THR A 47 -10.64 -1.79 9.86
C THR A 47 -9.55 -2.81 9.54
N ARG A 48 -9.95 -4.09 9.44
CA ARG A 48 -9.06 -5.22 9.18
C ARG A 48 -9.33 -5.88 7.84
N PHE A 49 -8.27 -6.46 7.30
CA PHE A 49 -8.22 -7.09 5.99
C PHE A 49 -7.41 -8.37 6.06
N LEU A 50 -7.84 -9.38 5.33
CA LEU A 50 -7.13 -10.63 5.14
C LEU A 50 -6.37 -10.59 3.81
N PHE A 51 -5.06 -10.50 3.89
CA PHE A 51 -4.17 -10.52 2.73
C PHE A 51 -3.74 -11.96 2.46
N ARG A 52 -4.08 -12.47 1.27
CA ARG A 52 -3.50 -13.73 0.75
C ARG A 52 -2.28 -13.38 -0.08
N ARG A 53 -1.13 -13.97 0.23
CA ARG A 53 0.17 -13.56 -0.29
C ARG A 53 0.98 -14.74 -0.81
N LEU A 54 1.88 -14.46 -1.75
CA LEU A 54 2.94 -15.38 -2.18
C LEU A 54 4.29 -14.83 -1.71
N LEU A 55 4.88 -15.47 -0.71
CA LEU A 55 6.14 -15.04 -0.10
C LEU A 55 7.21 -16.10 -0.34
N GLY A 56 8.24 -15.74 -1.11
CA GLY A 56 9.33 -16.67 -1.45
C GLY A 56 8.85 -17.96 -2.14
N GLY A 57 7.73 -17.90 -2.87
CA GLY A 57 7.11 -19.04 -3.54
C GLY A 57 6.08 -19.82 -2.70
N ASN A 58 5.90 -19.47 -1.42
CA ASN A 58 4.93 -20.14 -0.53
C ASN A 58 3.72 -19.26 -0.28
N ASP A 59 2.55 -19.89 -0.16
CA ASP A 59 1.33 -19.20 0.24
C ASP A 59 1.40 -18.78 1.71
N ALA A 60 0.95 -17.54 1.97
CA ALA A 60 0.91 -16.96 3.30
C ALA A 60 -0.36 -16.12 3.46
N ILE A 61 -0.81 -16.01 4.71
CA ILE A 61 -1.95 -15.17 5.08
C ILE A 61 -1.49 -14.15 6.11
N ASN A 62 -1.88 -12.89 5.94
CA ASN A 62 -1.64 -11.83 6.91
C ASN A 62 -2.97 -11.15 7.23
N GLU A 63 -3.28 -10.96 8.51
CA GLU A 63 -4.28 -9.99 8.91
C GLU A 63 -3.63 -8.62 9.00
N VAL A 64 -4.23 -7.61 8.39
CA VAL A 64 -3.70 -6.25 8.28
C VAL A 64 -4.76 -5.28 8.78
N GLU A 65 -4.36 -4.35 9.63
CA GLU A 65 -5.22 -3.33 10.22
C GLU A 65 -4.80 -1.93 9.76
N VAL A 66 -5.79 -1.06 9.58
CA VAL A 66 -5.59 0.39 9.42
C VAL A 66 -5.40 1.03 10.78
N THR A 67 -4.22 1.56 11.07
CA THR A 67 -3.91 2.19 12.36
C THR A 67 -4.08 3.70 12.35
N ALA A 68 -4.03 4.33 11.17
CA ALA A 68 -4.31 5.75 10.97
C ALA A 68 -4.82 5.99 9.54
N ILE A 69 -5.74 6.93 9.38
CA ILE A 69 -6.17 7.39 8.06
C ILE A 69 -6.57 8.87 8.14
N GLU A 70 -5.89 9.68 7.34
CA GLU A 70 -6.16 11.11 7.18
C GLU A 70 -6.41 11.36 5.69
N PRO A 71 -7.68 11.61 5.28
CA PRO A 71 -8.02 11.79 3.88
C PRO A 71 -7.11 12.79 3.16
N ASN A 72 -6.55 12.37 2.03
CA ASN A 72 -5.62 13.17 1.21
C ASN A 72 -4.32 13.57 1.93
N ARG A 73 -3.92 12.89 3.01
CA ARG A 73 -2.66 13.17 3.71
C ARG A 73 -1.89 11.92 4.09
N ALA A 74 -2.52 10.99 4.80
CA ALA A 74 -1.82 9.83 5.35
C ALA A 74 -2.67 8.56 5.46
N LEU A 75 -2.02 7.41 5.34
CA LEU A 75 -2.58 6.09 5.60
C LEU A 75 -1.54 5.24 6.30
N GLU A 76 -1.89 4.64 7.43
CA GLU A 76 -1.05 3.66 8.12
C GLU A 76 -1.68 2.28 8.13
N LEU A 77 -0.85 1.28 7.83
CA LEU A 77 -1.20 -0.13 7.84
C LEU A 77 -0.21 -0.90 8.70
N LYS A 78 -0.72 -1.85 9.48
CA LYS A 78 0.09 -2.74 10.30
C LYS A 78 -0.40 -4.16 10.18
N SER A 79 0.53 -5.11 10.05
CA SER A 79 0.17 -6.53 10.18
C SER A 79 -0.19 -6.84 11.64
N VAL A 80 -1.35 -7.47 11.86
CA VAL A 80 -1.80 -7.99 13.15
C VAL A 80 -1.30 -9.42 13.35
N SER A 81 -1.29 -10.22 12.29
CA SER A 81 -0.86 -11.62 12.31
C SER A 81 -0.19 -12.05 11.02
N GLY A 82 0.44 -13.22 11.05
CA GLY A 82 1.08 -13.83 9.89
C GLY A 82 2.62 -13.78 9.93
N PRO A 83 3.27 -14.43 8.96
CA PRO A 83 4.71 -14.69 8.99
C PRO A 83 5.58 -13.47 8.71
N THR A 84 5.02 -12.32 8.33
CA THR A 84 5.83 -11.13 7.97
C THR A 84 5.30 -9.90 8.69
N PRO A 85 5.76 -9.64 9.92
CA PRO A 85 5.38 -8.43 10.64
C PRO A 85 5.85 -7.17 9.88
N PHE A 86 4.92 -6.28 9.55
CA PHE A 86 5.20 -4.99 8.93
C PHE A 86 4.38 -3.85 9.52
N ALA A 87 4.92 -2.64 9.39
CA ALA A 87 4.22 -1.38 9.60
C ALA A 87 4.59 -0.42 8.46
N TYR A 88 3.59 0.15 7.82
CA TYR A 88 3.72 1.09 6.72
C TYR A 88 2.97 2.37 7.04
N ARG A 89 3.64 3.52 6.87
CA ARG A 89 3.02 4.83 6.84
C ARG A 89 3.22 5.44 5.46
N TYR A 90 2.13 5.63 4.75
CA TYR A 90 2.10 6.41 3.52
C TYR A 90 1.72 7.84 3.86
N ASN A 91 2.49 8.80 3.35
CA ASN A 91 2.14 10.21 3.32
C ASN A 91 2.04 10.66 1.87
N VAL A 92 1.07 11.51 1.56
CA VAL A 92 0.89 12.12 0.25
C VAL A 92 0.82 13.62 0.40
N GLU A 93 1.61 14.32 -0.40
CA GLU A 93 1.69 15.78 -0.37
C GLU A 93 1.62 16.34 -1.79
N PRO A 94 0.96 17.49 -2.01
CA PRO A 94 1.02 18.17 -3.29
C PRO A 94 2.47 18.49 -3.69
N ALA A 95 2.79 18.27 -4.95
CA ALA A 95 4.06 18.67 -5.57
C ALA A 95 3.77 19.51 -6.82
N SER A 96 4.79 20.21 -7.33
CA SER A 96 4.68 21.11 -8.49
C SER A 96 4.00 20.48 -9.72
N ASP A 97 4.20 19.18 -9.92
CA ASP A 97 3.72 18.39 -11.06
C ASP A 97 2.89 17.17 -10.65
N GLY A 98 2.26 17.20 -9.47
CA GLY A 98 1.37 16.13 -9.01
C GLY A 98 1.43 15.90 -7.50
N THR A 99 1.83 14.68 -7.11
CA THR A 99 1.88 14.24 -5.72
C THR A 99 3.23 13.61 -5.40
N LEU A 100 3.83 14.00 -4.27
CA LEU A 100 4.90 13.23 -3.66
C LEU A 100 4.28 12.20 -2.72
N LEU A 101 4.45 10.92 -3.04
CA LEU A 101 4.12 9.81 -2.14
C LEU A 101 5.38 9.38 -1.40
N ARG A 102 5.33 9.41 -0.08
CA ARG A 102 6.37 8.91 0.81
C ARG A 102 5.87 7.70 1.57
N LEU A 103 6.62 6.60 1.54
CA LEU A 103 6.40 5.42 2.37
C LEU A 103 7.53 5.31 3.39
N ASP A 104 7.18 5.43 4.66
CA ASP A 104 8.01 5.01 5.78
C ASP A 104 7.63 3.58 6.16
N GLY A 105 8.57 2.65 6.01
CA GLY A 105 8.33 1.22 6.17
C GLY A 105 9.23 0.55 7.21
N ALA A 106 8.63 -0.33 8.00
CA ALA A 106 9.33 -1.23 8.90
C ALA A 106 8.87 -2.66 8.61
N ILE A 107 9.81 -3.57 8.38
CA ILE A 107 9.54 -4.99 8.23
C ILE A 107 10.48 -5.73 9.15
N SER A 108 9.97 -6.71 9.89
CA SER A 108 10.80 -7.55 10.73
C SER A 108 11.14 -8.85 10.01
N GLY A 109 12.42 -9.24 10.02
CA GLY A 109 12.85 -10.58 9.61
C GLY A 109 12.44 -11.69 10.59
N ARG A 110 11.53 -11.41 11.54
CA ARG A 110 11.05 -12.35 12.57
C ARG A 110 10.27 -13.56 12.03
N GLY A 111 10.07 -13.67 10.72
CA GLY A 111 9.58 -14.90 10.06
C GLY A 111 10.61 -15.61 9.18
N LEU A 112 11.88 -15.18 9.22
CA LEU A 112 12.99 -15.92 8.63
C LEU A 112 13.59 -16.84 9.70
N ASP A 113 13.36 -18.13 9.54
CA ASP A 113 13.81 -19.18 10.47
C ASP A 113 14.86 -20.10 9.85
N GLY A 114 15.53 -20.89 10.69
CA GLY A 114 16.59 -21.80 10.26
C GLY A 114 17.75 -21.08 9.54
N PRO A 115 18.33 -21.65 8.47
CA PRO A 115 19.46 -21.05 7.77
C PRO A 115 19.13 -19.68 7.14
N MET A 116 17.85 -19.39 6.90
CA MET A 116 17.40 -18.09 6.36
C MET A 116 17.48 -16.95 7.39
N ALA A 117 17.60 -17.26 8.68
CA ALA A 117 17.77 -16.24 9.73
C ALA A 117 19.05 -15.39 9.53
N LEU A 118 20.08 -15.93 8.88
CA LEU A 118 21.31 -15.21 8.54
C LEU A 118 21.08 -14.11 7.50
N LEU A 119 19.99 -14.19 6.72
CA LEU A 119 19.63 -13.20 5.71
C LEU A 119 18.78 -12.05 6.27
N ARG A 120 18.44 -12.06 7.56
CA ARG A 120 17.66 -10.99 8.23
C ARG A 120 18.19 -9.57 7.94
N PRO A 121 19.51 -9.28 7.96
CA PRO A 121 20.02 -7.95 7.63
C PRO A 121 19.79 -7.54 6.17
N LEU A 122 19.80 -8.51 5.25
CA LEU A 122 19.56 -8.27 3.82
C LEU A 122 18.08 -8.24 3.48
N ALA A 123 17.23 -8.89 4.27
CA ALA A 123 15.80 -8.97 4.06
C ALA A 123 15.17 -7.59 3.92
N GLU A 124 15.51 -6.63 4.81
CA GLU A 124 15.02 -5.26 4.72
C GLU A 124 15.38 -4.60 3.38
N ARG A 125 16.60 -4.82 2.88
CA ARG A 125 17.05 -4.28 1.59
C ARG A 125 16.29 -4.88 0.42
N PHE A 126 16.06 -6.19 0.43
CA PHE A 126 15.27 -6.87 -0.60
C PHE A 126 13.81 -6.43 -0.58
N PHE A 127 13.20 -6.35 0.60
CA PHE A 127 11.84 -5.84 0.75
C PHE A 127 11.72 -4.40 0.28
N ARG A 128 12.66 -3.52 0.66
CA ARG A 128 12.69 -2.15 0.18
C ARG A 128 12.74 -2.11 -1.35
N ARG A 129 13.61 -2.89 -1.98
CA ARG A 129 13.72 -2.95 -3.45
C ARG A 129 12.41 -3.41 -4.09
N GLY A 130 11.84 -4.53 -3.64
CA GLY A 130 10.56 -5.01 -4.16
C GLY A 130 9.42 -4.01 -3.95
N MET A 131 9.42 -3.27 -2.82
CA MET A 131 8.44 -2.23 -2.57
C MET A 131 8.60 -1.02 -3.51
N VAL A 132 9.82 -0.64 -3.89
CA VAL A 132 10.04 0.37 -4.94
C VAL A 132 9.36 -0.06 -6.24
N ASP A 133 9.52 -1.31 -6.65
CA ASP A 133 8.90 -1.85 -7.87
C ASP A 133 7.36 -1.88 -7.78
N ASN A 134 6.82 -2.22 -6.61
CA ASN A 134 5.37 -2.20 -6.35
C ASN A 134 4.82 -0.75 -6.42
N LEU A 135 5.50 0.22 -5.82
CA LEU A 135 5.09 1.64 -5.88
C LEU A 135 5.22 2.22 -7.29
N ALA A 136 6.19 1.78 -8.08
CA ALA A 136 6.28 2.12 -9.49
C ALA A 136 5.08 1.57 -10.28
N SER A 137 4.58 0.39 -9.90
CA SER A 137 3.38 -0.21 -10.50
C SER A 137 2.11 0.55 -10.09
N LEU A 138 2.00 0.94 -8.82
CA LEU A 138 0.91 1.82 -8.33
C LEU A 138 0.91 3.16 -9.06
N LYS A 139 2.07 3.80 -9.22
CA LYS A 139 2.25 5.04 -10.00
C LYS A 139 1.69 4.87 -11.40
N ARG A 140 2.14 3.86 -12.14
CA ARG A 140 1.67 3.59 -13.51
C ARG A 140 0.15 3.37 -13.57
N LEU A 141 -0.39 2.62 -12.62
CA LEU A 141 -1.83 2.38 -12.51
C LEU A 141 -2.60 3.70 -12.34
N ILE A 142 -2.16 4.57 -11.44
CA ILE A 142 -2.81 5.86 -11.16
C ILE A 142 -2.67 6.83 -12.34
N GLU A 143 -1.49 6.90 -12.97
CA GLU A 143 -1.22 7.81 -14.08
C GLU A 143 -2.01 7.44 -15.34
N ASN A 144 -2.19 6.14 -15.59
CA ASN A 144 -2.94 5.62 -16.72
C ASN A 144 -4.46 5.59 -16.49
N ASP A 145 -4.92 5.72 -15.24
CA ASP A 145 -6.36 5.75 -14.94
C ASP A 145 -6.96 7.01 -15.58
N LYS A 146 -7.83 6.88 -16.57
CA LYS A 146 -8.42 8.04 -17.25
C LYS A 146 -9.07 8.96 -16.20
N PRO A 147 -8.87 10.29 -16.26
CA PRO A 147 -9.59 11.18 -15.37
C PRO A 147 -11.07 10.86 -15.51
N VAL A 148 -11.76 10.66 -14.39
CA VAL A 148 -13.23 10.63 -14.40
C VAL A 148 -13.64 12.01 -14.87
N SER A 149 -14.00 12.14 -16.16
CA SER A 149 -14.66 13.33 -16.67
C SER A 149 -15.89 13.53 -15.82
N ARG A 150 -15.88 14.52 -14.91
CA ARG A 150 -17.11 15.09 -14.41
C ARG A 150 -17.78 15.73 -15.62
N HIS A 151 -18.62 14.97 -16.31
CA HIS A 151 -19.58 15.58 -17.21
C HIS A 151 -20.50 16.43 -16.34
N ALA A 152 -20.44 17.73 -16.63
CA ALA A 152 -21.40 18.69 -16.19
C ALA A 152 -22.82 18.20 -16.51
N SER A 153 -23.69 18.32 -15.53
CA SER A 153 -25.11 18.53 -15.74
C SER A 153 -25.53 19.57 -14.71
N VAL A 154 -25.02 20.77 -14.93
CA VAL A 154 -25.72 22.00 -14.57
C VAL A 154 -26.52 22.37 -15.81
N ASP A 155 -27.79 22.70 -15.59
CA ASP A 155 -28.83 23.16 -16.52
C ASP A 155 -29.63 22.09 -17.29
N ARG A 156 -30.86 21.81 -16.84
CA ARG A 156 -32.09 22.49 -17.31
C ARG A 156 -33.34 21.75 -16.83
N ALA A 157 -34.15 22.41 -15.99
CA ALA A 157 -35.58 22.69 -16.17
C ALA A 157 -36.13 23.34 -14.90
#